data_AF-A0A167IXH3-F1
#
_entry.id   AF-A0A167IXH3-F1
#
_cell.length_a   1.000
_cell.length_b   1.000
_cell.length_c   1.000
_cell.angle_alpha   90.00
_cell.angle_beta   90.00
_cell.angle_gamma   90.00
#
_symmetry.space_group_name_H-M   'P 1'
#
loop_
_entity.id
_entity.type
_entity.pdbx_description
1 polymer ?
#
loop_
_entity_poly.entity_id
_entity_poly.type
_entity_poly.pdbx_seq_one_letter_code
_entity_poly.pdbx_strand_id
1 'polypeptide(L)'
;MVTGYHCPGCGSQRAVYQLLHGHILAAFRLNPLMVLTLPLLVYGLGLTLYNYIFSTSHRISLFYNNAFIFGYFAIAILYWVLRNIPYAPFTFLAPTE
;
A
#
# COMPACT_ATOMS: atom_id res chain seq x y z
N MET A 1 -4.56 20.89 7.12
CA MET A 1 -3.20 20.67 6.56
C MET A 1 -2.28 21.67 7.24
N VAL A 2 -1.19 21.24 7.89
CA VAL A 2 -0.28 22.14 8.63
C VAL A 2 1.13 22.19 8.01
N THR A 3 1.48 21.29 7.09
CA THR A 3 2.87 21.18 6.59
C THR A 3 3.04 21.15 5.06
N GLY A 4 1.97 21.16 4.24
CA GLY A 4 2.10 21.13 2.77
C GLY A 4 2.70 19.86 2.15
N TYR A 5 3.23 18.94 2.97
CA TYR A 5 3.80 17.67 2.52
C TYR A 5 2.73 16.57 2.53
N HIS A 6 2.61 15.85 1.42
CA HIS A 6 1.73 14.68 1.35
C HIS A 6 2.35 13.53 2.15
N CYS A 7 1.65 13.12 3.21
CA CYS A 7 2.01 11.94 3.97
C CYS A 7 1.85 10.68 3.09
N PRO A 8 2.74 9.66 3.17
CA PRO A 8 2.66 8.48 2.30
C PRO A 8 1.36 7.69 2.47
N GLY A 9 0.72 7.82 3.65
CA GLY A 9 -0.58 7.23 3.96
C GLY A 9 -1.79 8.11 3.61
N CYS A 10 -1.60 9.35 3.16
CA CYS A 10 -2.70 10.28 2.86
C CYS A 10 -3.45 9.76 1.63
N GLY A 11 -4.78 9.61 1.75
CA GLY A 11 -5.63 9.03 0.71
C GLY A 11 -5.76 7.50 0.75
N SER A 12 -5.08 6.80 1.67
CA SER A 12 -5.20 5.33 1.83
C SER A 12 -6.64 4.90 2.16
N GLN A 13 -7.31 5.61 3.07
CA GLN A 13 -8.70 5.34 3.44
C GLN A 13 -9.67 5.56 2.27
N ARG A 14 -9.45 6.60 1.45
CA ARG A 14 -10.23 6.87 0.22
C ARG A 14 -9.95 5.82 -0.87
N ALA A 15 -8.70 5.36 -1.01
CA ALA A 15 -8.33 4.30 -1.94
C ALA A 15 -9.01 2.98 -1.57
N VAL A 16 -9.04 2.62 -0.28
CA VAL A 16 -9.76 1.44 0.22
C VAL A 16 -11.26 1.58 -0.05
N TYR A 17 -11.85 2.74 0.20
CA TYR A 17 -13.25 3.00 -0.12
C TYR A 17 -13.55 2.75 -1.61
N GLN A 18 -12.74 3.32 -2.52
CA GLN A 18 -12.90 3.10 -3.97
C GLN A 18 -12.69 1.64 -4.38
N LEU A 19 -11.73 0.94 -3.77
CA LEU A 19 -11.51 -0.50 -3.95
C LEU A 19 -12.75 -1.32 -3.55
N LEU A 20 -13.39 -1.01 -2.42
CA LEU A 20 -14.60 -1.69 -1.95
C LEU A 20 -15.78 -1.47 -2.90
N HIS A 21 -15.83 -0.34 -3.59
CA HIS A 21 -16.86 -0.04 -4.60
C HIS A 21 -16.50 -0.57 -6.00
N GLY A 22 -15.38 -1.28 -6.16
CA GLY A 22 -14.93 -1.85 -7.43
C GLY A 22 -14.19 -0.87 -8.35
N HIS A 23 -13.92 0.36 -7.89
CA HIS A 23 -13.22 1.39 -8.66
C HIS A 23 -11.70 1.28 -8.48
N ILE A 24 -11.12 0.22 -9.05
CA ILE A 24 -9.68 -0.09 -8.92
C ILE A 24 -8.81 1.04 -9.49
N LEU A 25 -9.19 1.61 -10.64
CA LEU A 25 -8.43 2.68 -11.28
C LEU A 25 -8.43 3.98 -10.45
N ALA A 26 -9.55 4.30 -9.81
CA ALA A 26 -9.65 5.44 -8.91
C ALA A 26 -8.83 5.21 -7.63
N ALA A 27 -8.89 4.01 -7.06
CA ALA A 27 -8.08 3.62 -5.90
C ALA A 27 -6.57 3.70 -6.20
N PHE A 28 -6.16 3.26 -7.39
CA PHE A 28 -4.76 3.33 -7.83
C PHE A 28 -4.29 4.77 -7.98
N ARG A 29 -5.13 5.68 -8.47
CA ARG A 29 -4.81 7.11 -8.51
C ARG A 29 -4.69 7.73 -7.11
N LEU A 30 -5.49 7.27 -6.15
CA LEU A 30 -5.49 7.80 -4.78
C LEU A 30 -4.27 7.34 -3.98
N ASN A 31 -3.90 6.06 -4.04
CA ASN A 31 -2.71 5.53 -3.39
C ASN A 31 -2.28 4.19 -4.01
N PRO A 32 -1.43 4.19 -5.06
CA PRO A 32 -0.94 2.97 -5.69
C PRO A 32 -0.18 2.06 -4.72
N LEU A 33 0.58 2.64 -3.79
CA LEU A 33 1.31 1.87 -2.78
C LEU A 33 0.34 1.06 -1.92
N MET A 34 -0.77 1.68 -1.48
CA MET A 34 -1.84 1.00 -0.74
C MET A 34 -2.49 -0.10 -1.56
N VAL A 35 -2.79 0.15 -2.84
CA VAL A 35 -3.41 -0.85 -3.72
C VAL A 35 -2.49 -2.06 -3.93
N LEU A 36 -1.18 -1.84 -4.04
CA LEU A 36 -0.19 -2.92 -4.18
C LEU A 36 0.07 -3.69 -2.88
N THR A 37 -0.11 -3.05 -1.72
CA THR A 37 0.14 -3.69 -0.42
C THR A 37 -1.07 -4.43 0.12
N LEU A 38 -2.27 -4.02 -0.29
CA LEU A 38 -3.53 -4.65 0.11
C LEU A 38 -3.55 -6.17 -0.15
N PRO A 39 -3.16 -6.70 -1.33
CA PRO A 39 -3.14 -8.13 -1.60
C PRO A 39 -2.16 -8.88 -0.69
N LEU A 40 -1.00 -8.30 -0.40
CA LEU A 40 -0.03 -8.89 0.54
C LEU A 40 -0.60 -8.98 1.95
N LEU A 41 -1.28 -7.92 2.41
CA LEU A 41 -1.94 -7.92 3.72
C LEU A 41 -3.07 -8.95 3.78
N VAL A 42 -3.92 -9.01 2.74
CA VAL A 42 -5.02 -9.99 2.66
C VAL A 42 -4.47 -11.42 2.65
N TYR A 43 -3.39 -11.67 1.91
CA TYR A 43 -2.73 -12.98 1.88
C TYR A 43 -2.15 -13.37 3.24
N GLY A 44 -1.44 -12.44 3.90
CA GLY A 44 -0.88 -12.65 5.24
C GLY A 44 -1.95 -12.93 6.30
N LEU A 45 -3.03 -12.16 6.29
CA LEU A 45 -4.17 -12.36 7.19
C LEU A 45 -4.91 -13.67 6.88
N GLY A 46 -5.13 -14.00 5.60
CA GLY A 46 -5.78 -15.23 5.17
C GLY A 46 -5.02 -16.48 5.61
N LEU A 47 -3.69 -16.48 5.47
CA LEU A 47 -2.84 -17.56 5.98
C LEU A 47 -2.84 -17.64 7.50
N THR A 48 -2.84 -16.51 8.20
CA THR A 48 -2.90 -16.49 9.66
C THR A 48 -4.24 -17.06 10.16
N LEU A 49 -5.36 -16.68 9.53
CA LEU A 49 -6.68 -17.23 9.82
C LEU A 49 -6.78 -18.71 9.48
N TYR A 50 -6.25 -19.13 8.33
CA TYR A 50 -6.22 -20.53 7.92
C TYR A 50 -5.42 -21.38 8.92
N ASN A 51 -4.24 -20.92 9.32
CA ASN A 51 -3.41 -21.57 10.33
C ASN A 51 -4.12 -21.67 11.68
N TYR A 52 -4.85 -20.63 12.08
CA TYR A 52 -5.63 -20.62 13.31
C TYR A 52 -6.79 -21.63 13.28
N ILE A 53 -7.51 -21.72 12.16
CA ILE A 53 -8.66 -22.62 11.99
C ILE A 53 -8.21 -24.08 11.85
N PHE A 54 -7.20 -24.34 11.02
CA PHE A 54 -6.73 -25.69 10.70
C PHE A 54 -5.59 -26.17 11.59
N SER A 55 -5.22 -25.42 12.64
CA SER A 55 -4.08 -25.71 13.53
C SER A 55 -2.79 -26.05 12.77
N THR A 56 -2.62 -25.44 11.59
CA THR A 56 -1.47 -25.65 10.71
C THR A 56 -0.47 -24.50 10.91
N SER A 57 0.83 -24.73 10.73
CA SER A 57 1.86 -23.70 10.89
C SER A 57 2.51 -23.30 9.56
N HIS A 58 1.71 -22.91 8.56
CA HIS A 58 2.26 -22.35 7.33
C HIS A 58 2.76 -20.93 7.57
N ARG A 59 4.07 -20.80 7.81
CA ARG A 59 4.72 -19.50 7.97
C ARG A 59 5.07 -18.93 6.61
N ILE A 60 4.69 -17.68 6.38
CA ILE A 60 5.15 -16.96 5.19
C ILE A 60 6.57 -16.49 5.45
N SER A 61 7.55 -17.26 4.98
CA SER A 61 8.98 -16.92 5.07
C SER A 61 9.29 -15.53 4.46
N LEU A 62 8.47 -15.12 3.48
CA LEU A 62 8.56 -13.84 2.79
C LEU A 62 8.43 -12.62 3.72
N PHE A 63 7.55 -12.66 4.75
CA PHE A 63 7.42 -11.58 5.73
C PHE A 63 8.54 -11.55 6.77
N TYR A 64 9.26 -12.67 6.96
CA TYR A 64 10.34 -12.79 7.94
C TYR A 64 11.73 -12.55 7.31
N ASN A 65 11.78 -12.39 5.99
CA ASN A 65 13.03 -12.11 5.29
C ASN A 65 13.35 -10.61 5.41
N ASN A 66 14.41 -10.28 6.15
CA ASN A 66 14.87 -8.91 6.31
C ASN A 66 15.10 -8.19 4.97
N ALA A 67 15.51 -8.91 3.92
CA ALA A 67 15.68 -8.34 2.59
C ALA A 67 14.35 -7.85 1.98
N PHE A 68 13.25 -8.56 2.23
CA PHE A 68 11.94 -8.17 1.74
C PHE A 68 11.41 -6.95 2.51
N ILE A 69 11.59 -6.92 3.83
CA ILE A 69 11.20 -5.77 4.67
C ILE A 69 11.97 -4.52 4.25
N PHE A 70 13.30 -4.60 4.12
CA PHE A 70 14.12 -3.48 3.67
C PHE A 70 13.80 -3.06 2.23
N GLY A 71 13.57 -4.02 1.33
CA GLY A 71 13.17 -3.73 -0.06
C GLY A 71 11.84 -3.00 -0.12
N TYR A 72 10.84 -3.44 0.63
CA TYR A 72 9.54 -2.78 0.73
C TYR A 72 9.66 -1.36 1.32
N PHE A 73 10.47 -1.20 2.38
CA PHE A 73 10.71 0.11 2.99
C PHE A 73 11.42 1.07 2.02
N ALA A 74 12.41 0.58 1.27
CA ALA A 74 13.07 1.34 0.22
C ALA A 74 12.09 1.77 -0.89
N ILE A 75 11.20 0.88 -1.32
CA ILE A 75 10.12 1.19 -2.28
C ILE A 75 9.16 2.24 -1.71
N ALA A 76 8.79 2.15 -0.44
CA ALA A 76 7.90 3.10 0.21
C ALA A 76 8.54 4.50 0.32
N ILE A 77 9.83 4.59 0.65
CA ILE A 77 10.59 5.85 0.66
C ILE A 77 10.71 6.39 -0.77
N LEU A 78 11.05 5.54 -1.75
CA LEU A 78 11.14 5.95 -3.15
C LEU A 78 9.80 6.50 -3.64
N TYR A 79 8.69 5.82 -3.32
CA TYR A 79 7.34 6.29 -3.61
C TYR A 79 7.02 7.63 -2.92
N TRP A 80 7.42 7.80 -1.66
CA TRP A 80 7.24 9.05 -0.93
C TRP A 80 8.01 10.21 -1.57
N VAL A 81 9.26 9.98 -1.99
CA VAL A 81 10.08 10.96 -2.70
C VAL A 81 9.46 11.28 -4.07
N LEU A 82 9.12 10.26 -4.87
CA LEU A 82 8.48 10.44 -6.18
C LEU A 82 7.16 11.20 -6.10
N ARG A 83 6.36 10.98 -5.05
CA ARG A 83 5.08 11.68 -4.84
C ARG A 83 5.24 13.14 -4.38
N ASN A 84 6.39 13.49 -3.79
CA ASN A 84 6.72 14.87 -3.41
C ASN A 84 7.48 15.64 -4.50
N ILE A 85 7.78 15.02 -5.65
CA ILE A 85 8.41 15.70 -6.78
C ILE A 85 7.32 16.37 -7.64
N PRO A 86 7.31 17.72 -7.76
CA PRO A 86 6.31 18.47 -8.54
C PRO A 86 6.69 18.50 -10.04
N TYR A 87 7.03 17.35 -10.62
CA TYR A 87 7.38 17.22 -12.04
C TYR A 87 6.42 16.23 -12.70
N ALA A 88 5.89 16.56 -13.89
CA ALA A 88 5.05 15.62 -14.64
C ALA A 88 5.89 14.37 -15.00
N PRO A 89 5.39 13.13 -14.81
CA PRO A 89 3.98 12.73 -14.60
C PRO A 89 3.57 12.52 -13.13
N PHE A 90 4.40 12.89 -12.14
CA PHE A 90 4.14 12.61 -10.73
C PHE A 90 3.05 13.48 -10.10
N THR A 91 2.64 14.55 -10.78
CA THR A 91 1.46 15.36 -10.46
C THR A 91 0.14 14.57 -10.55
N PHE A 92 0.08 13.48 -11.32
CA PHE A 92 -1.11 12.61 -11.39
C PHE A 92 -1.31 11.73 -10.14
N LEU A 93 -0.32 11.66 -9.24
CA LEU A 93 -0.43 10.95 -7.95
C LEU A 93 -0.96 11.85 -6.82
N ALA A 94 -1.14 13.15 -7.07
CA ALA A 94 -1.85 14.04 -6.15
C ALA A 94 -3.36 13.80 -6.31
N PRO A 95 -4.12 13.67 -5.21
CA PRO A 95 -5.57 13.53 -5.30
C PRO A 95 -6.12 14.79 -6.00
N THR A 96 -6.75 14.58 -7.15
CA THR A 96 -7.63 15.59 -7.73
C THR A 96 -8.87 15.63 -6.86
N GLU A 97 -9.23 16.85 -6.46
CA GLU A 97 -10.39 17.20 -5.65
C GLU A 97 -11.65 16.40 -6.05
#